data_AF-A0A966YMW3-F1
#
_entry.id   AF-A0A966YMW3-F1
#
_cell.length_a   1.000
_cell.length_b   1.000
_cell.length_c   1.000
_cell.angle_alpha   90.00
_cell.angle_beta   90.00
_cell.angle_gamma   90.00
#
_symmetry.space_group_name_H-M   'P 1'
#
loop_
_entity.id
_entity.type
_entity.pdbx_description
1 polymer ?
#
loop_
_entity_poly.entity_id
_entity_poly.type
_entity_poly.pdbx_seq_one_letter_code
_entity_poly.pdbx_strand_id
1 'polypeptide(L)'
;MTTDITILTRELTPFEQLVLGLLCEGKTNSAIAHETSHTEKVIENTVSRAAKAFNIKSDPQTNTRVLLALAFRTHFGDAAFDKLGVECQHFELGPDGKAICHRHD
;
A
#
# COMPACT_ATOMS: atom_id res chain seq x y z
N MET A 1 -19.24 -11.32 -1.63
CA MET A 1 -18.62 -11.41 -0.29
C MET A 1 -17.78 -10.16 -0.13
N THR A 2 -18.20 -9.24 0.73
CA THR A 2 -17.43 -8.05 1.09
C THR A 2 -16.41 -8.47 2.14
N THR A 3 -15.15 -8.61 1.73
CA THR A 3 -14.05 -8.81 2.67
C THR A 3 -13.76 -7.45 3.29
N ASP A 4 -14.01 -7.27 4.58
CA ASP A 4 -13.64 -6.05 5.32
C ASP A 4 -12.10 -6.00 5.45
N ILE A 5 -11.45 -5.40 4.45
CA ILE A 5 -9.99 -5.29 4.33
C ILE A 5 -9.46 -4.02 5.06
N THR A 6 -10.37 -3.19 5.58
CA THR A 6 -10.13 -1.79 5.97
C THR A 6 -9.79 -1.57 7.44
N ILE A 7 -9.43 -2.61 8.21
CA ILE A 7 -9.05 -2.44 9.62
C ILE A 7 -7.57 -2.79 9.79
N LEU A 8 -6.72 -1.75 9.78
CA LEU A 8 -5.33 -1.88 10.19
C LEU A 8 -5.28 -2.15 11.70
N THR A 9 -4.85 -3.35 12.07
CA THR A 9 -4.83 -3.82 13.47
C THR A 9 -3.63 -3.32 14.27
N ARG A 10 -2.59 -2.84 13.58
CA ARG A 10 -1.40 -2.21 14.18
C ARG A 10 -0.74 -1.26 13.18
N GLU A 11 0.01 -0.29 13.68
CA GLU A 11 0.83 0.56 12.82
C GLU A 11 1.89 -0.24 12.05
N LEU A 12 2.15 0.22 10.83
CA LEU A 12 3.22 -0.31 9.98
C LEU A 12 4.54 0.38 10.31
N THR A 13 5.62 -0.40 10.36
CA THR A 13 6.96 0.17 10.47
C THR A 13 7.34 0.96 9.21
N PRO A 14 8.30 1.90 9.29
CA PRO A 14 8.77 2.63 8.10
C PRO A 14 9.25 1.71 6.97
N PHE A 15 9.89 0.60 7.34
CA PHE A 15 10.34 -0.40 6.37
C PHE A 15 9.18 -1.16 5.72
N GLU A 16 8.12 -1.47 6.48
CA GLU A 16 6.90 -2.06 5.92
C GLU A 16 6.21 -1.10 4.96
N GLN A 17 6.08 0.19 5.31
CA GLN A 17 5.50 1.19 4.42
C GLN A 17 6.29 1.30 3.10
N LEU A 18 7.63 1.34 3.17
CA LEU A 18 8.50 1.35 1.99
C LEU A 18 8.27 0.12 1.10
N VAL A 19 8.31 -1.08 1.69
CA VAL A 19 8.12 -2.34 0.95
C VAL A 19 6.72 -2.39 0.31
N LEU A 20 5.68 -1.94 1.00
CA LEU A 20 4.32 -1.91 0.47
C LEU A 20 4.12 -0.86 -0.63
N GLY A 21 4.79 0.29 -0.54
CA GLY A 21 4.82 1.29 -1.61
C GLY A 21 5.40 0.70 -2.89
N LEU A 22 6.58 0.06 -2.81
CA LEU A 22 7.22 -0.61 -3.95
C LEU A 22 6.39 -1.80 -4.47
N LEU A 23 5.70 -2.51 -3.59
CA LEU A 23 4.75 -3.56 -3.97
C LEU A 23 3.56 -2.98 -4.76
N CYS A 24 3.07 -1.79 -4.40
CA CYS A 24 1.99 -1.11 -5.13
C CYS A 24 2.41 -0.64 -6.51
N GLU A 25 3.69 -0.34 -6.72
CA GLU A 25 4.29 -0.11 -8.05
C GLU A 25 4.38 -1.40 -8.90
N GLY A 26 4.02 -2.57 -8.35
CA GLY A 26 4.04 -3.85 -9.06
C GLY A 26 5.40 -4.56 -9.07
N LYS A 27 6.38 -4.09 -8.27
CA LYS A 27 7.71 -4.71 -8.20
C LYS A 27 7.66 -6.12 -7.60
N THR A 28 8.51 -7.02 -8.10
CA THR A 28 8.69 -8.38 -7.55
C THR A 28 9.47 -8.35 -6.23
N ASN A 29 9.47 -9.45 -5.46
CA ASN A 29 10.29 -9.54 -4.24
C ASN A 29 11.78 -9.32 -4.53
N SER A 30 12.28 -9.85 -5.65
CA SER A 30 13.65 -9.66 -6.12
C SER A 30 13.98 -8.21 -6.43
N ALA A 31 13.09 -7.50 -7.11
CA ALA A 31 13.27 -6.08 -7.43
C ALA A 31 13.27 -5.21 -6.16
N ILE A 32 12.32 -5.46 -5.24
CA ILE A 32 12.26 -4.76 -3.95
C ILE A 32 13.50 -5.05 -3.11
N ALA A 33 13.94 -6.31 -3.07
CA ALA A 33 15.14 -6.72 -2.34
C ALA A 33 16.39 -5.99 -2.86
N HIS A 34 16.55 -5.92 -4.18
CA HIS A 34 17.64 -5.19 -4.82
C HIS A 34 17.61 -3.69 -4.48
N GLU A 35 16.45 -3.04 -4.62
CA GLU A 35 16.30 -1.59 -4.39
C GLU A 35 16.46 -1.20 -2.92
N THR A 36 16.03 -2.08 -2.01
CA THR A 36 16.16 -1.84 -0.56
C THR A 36 17.47 -2.36 0.02
N SER A 37 18.36 -2.97 -0.78
CA SER A 37 19.60 -3.64 -0.30
C SER A 37 19.35 -4.72 0.76
N HIS A 38 18.29 -5.51 0.59
CA HIS A 38 17.93 -6.65 1.45
C HIS A 38 17.84 -7.95 0.63
N THR A 39 17.56 -9.07 1.29
CA THR A 39 17.32 -10.35 0.61
C THR A 39 15.84 -10.53 0.28
N GLU A 40 15.53 -11.34 -0.74
CA GLU A 40 14.16 -11.72 -1.07
C GLU A 40 13.41 -12.29 0.12
N LYS A 41 14.10 -13.06 0.96
CA LYS A 41 13.50 -13.65 2.16
C LYS A 41 13.05 -12.60 3.17
N VAL A 42 13.81 -11.51 3.32
CA VAL A 42 13.40 -10.39 4.17
C VAL A 42 12.13 -9.76 3.63
N ILE A 43 12.03 -9.56 2.30
CA ILE A 43 10.85 -8.98 1.66
C ILE A 43 9.63 -9.87 1.84
N GLU A 44 9.75 -11.18 1.62
CA GLU A 44 8.67 -12.15 1.87
C GLU A 44 8.14 -12.08 3.30
N ASN A 45 9.06 -12.06 4.27
CA ASN A 45 8.71 -12.02 5.69
C ASN A 45 8.02 -10.70 6.05
N THR A 46 8.47 -9.59 5.47
CA THR A 46 7.86 -8.26 5.65
C THR A 46 6.47 -8.20 5.03
N VAL A 47 6.27 -8.68 3.80
CA VAL A 47 4.95 -8.79 3.17
C VAL A 47 4.01 -9.66 4.00
N SER A 48 4.49 -10.78 4.54
CA SER A 48 3.71 -11.67 5.40
C SER A 48 3.29 -11.01 6.73
N ARG A 49 4.18 -10.21 7.34
CA ARG A 49 3.87 -9.44 8.56
C ARG A 49 2.91 -8.29 8.31
N ALA A 50 3.04 -7.62 7.16
CA ALA A 50 2.12 -6.58 6.73
C ALA A 50 0.71 -7.14 6.45
N ALA A 51 0.60 -8.28 5.75
CA ALA A 51 -0.69 -8.94 5.51
C ALA A 51 -1.44 -9.24 6.82
N LYS A 52 -0.74 -9.69 7.86
CA LYS A 52 -1.32 -9.88 9.20
C LYS A 52 -1.82 -8.57 9.82
N ALA A 53 -1.12 -7.45 9.60
CA ALA A 53 -1.53 -6.15 10.12
C ALA A 53 -2.88 -5.70 9.51
N PHE A 54 -3.13 -6.02 8.24
CA PHE A 54 -4.41 -5.77 7.56
C PHE A 54 -5.44 -6.90 7.74
N ASN A 55 -5.19 -7.85 8.64
CA ASN A 55 -6.06 -9.01 8.87
C ASN A 55 -6.34 -9.84 7.59
N ILE A 56 -5.40 -9.85 6.64
CA ILE A 56 -5.53 -10.58 5.38
C ILE A 56 -5.11 -12.03 5.60
N LYS A 57 -6.04 -12.95 5.39
CA LYS A 57 -5.76 -14.39 5.40
C LYS A 57 -5.25 -14.81 4.03
N SER A 58 -4.20 -15.61 4.01
CA SER A 58 -3.72 -16.27 2.80
C SER A 58 -4.60 -17.49 2.52
N ASP A 59 -5.13 -17.59 1.31
CA ASP A 59 -5.83 -18.79 0.83
C ASP A 59 -5.36 -19.13 -0.60
N PRO A 60 -5.59 -20.37 -1.08
CA PRO A 60 -5.07 -20.81 -2.39
C PRO A 60 -5.69 -20.12 -3.61
N GLN A 61 -6.85 -19.47 -3.46
CA GLN A 61 -7.59 -18.84 -4.56
C GLN A 61 -7.27 -17.35 -4.69
N THR A 62 -6.83 -16.70 -3.61
CA THR A 62 -6.65 -15.25 -3.57
C THR A 62 -5.18 -14.84 -3.52
N ASN A 63 -4.80 -13.90 -4.40
CA ASN A 63 -3.45 -13.37 -4.41
C ASN A 63 -3.26 -12.36 -3.27
N THR A 64 -2.62 -12.79 -2.19
CA THR A 64 -2.34 -11.98 -1.00
C THR A 64 -1.68 -10.65 -1.32
N ARG A 65 -0.79 -10.57 -2.34
CA ARG A 65 -0.14 -9.31 -2.73
C ARG A 65 -1.13 -8.30 -3.30
N VAL A 66 -2.09 -8.77 -4.11
CA VAL A 66 -3.13 -7.90 -4.69
C VAL A 66 -4.02 -7.35 -3.58
N LEU A 67 -4.48 -8.21 -2.66
CA LEU A 67 -5.28 -7.77 -1.51
C LEU A 67 -4.52 -6.78 -0.64
N LEU A 68 -3.25 -7.05 -0.38
CA LEU A 68 -2.39 -6.19 0.43
C LEU A 68 -2.14 -4.84 -0.24
N ALA A 69 -1.95 -4.81 -1.56
CA ALA A 69 -1.83 -3.57 -2.32
C ALA A 69 -3.13 -2.75 -2.24
N LEU A 70 -4.29 -3.37 -2.40
CA LEU A 70 -5.59 -2.71 -2.28
C LEU A 70 -5.82 -2.16 -0.87
N ALA A 71 -5.51 -2.95 0.16
CA ALA A 71 -5.61 -2.55 1.56
C ALA A 71 -4.73 -1.33 1.85
N PHE A 72 -3.45 -1.42 1.49
CA PHE A 72 -2.47 -0.37 1.71
C PHE A 72 -2.88 0.95 1.03
N ARG A 73 -3.29 0.89 -0.25
CA ARG A 73 -3.75 2.08 -0.98
C ARG A 73 -5.03 2.68 -0.43
N THR A 74 -5.95 1.84 0.06
CA THR A 74 -7.20 2.32 0.67
C THR A 74 -6.93 3.07 1.97
N HIS A 75 -5.93 2.60 2.75
CA HIS A 75 -5.56 3.18 4.03
C HIS A 75 -4.65 4.42 3.93
N PHE A 76 -3.64 4.39 3.06
CA PHE A 76 -2.57 5.39 3.01
C PHE A 76 -2.61 6.25 1.74
N GLY A 77 -3.59 6.03 0.85
CA GLY A 77 -3.56 6.60 -0.49
C GLY A 77 -2.55 5.89 -1.40
N ASP A 78 -2.46 6.34 -2.64
CA ASP A 78 -1.57 5.74 -3.63
C ASP A 78 -0.73 6.82 -4.30
N ALA A 79 0.50 6.98 -3.78
CA ALA A 79 1.50 7.90 -4.30
C ALA A 79 1.90 7.60 -5.76
N ALA A 80 1.58 6.43 -6.31
CA ALA A 80 1.77 6.16 -7.73
C ALA A 80 0.78 6.96 -8.61
N PHE A 81 -0.42 7.28 -8.12
CA PHE A 81 -1.31 8.20 -8.84
C PHE A 81 -0.77 9.64 -8.83
N ASP A 82 -0.12 10.06 -7.75
CA ASP A 82 0.54 11.38 -7.72
C ASP A 82 1.62 11.48 -8.81
N LYS A 83 2.36 10.39 -9.06
CA LYS A 83 3.36 10.31 -10.16
C LYS A 83 2.73 10.32 -11.56
N LEU A 84 1.47 9.89 -11.69
CA LEU A 84 0.74 9.91 -12.96
C LEU A 84 0.13 11.29 -13.27
N GLY A 85 0.19 12.24 -12.33
CA GLY A 85 -0.41 13.57 -12.49
C GLY A 85 -1.93 13.53 -12.64
N VAL A 86 -2.57 12.46 -12.18
CA VAL A 86 -4.03 12.28 -12.25
C VAL A 86 -4.64 12.94 -11.02
N GLU A 87 -5.62 13.82 -11.24
CA GLU A 87 -6.33 14.48 -10.14
C GLU A 87 -7.04 13.44 -9.27
N CYS A 88 -6.77 13.47 -7.96
CA CYS A 88 -7.40 12.53 -7.03
C CYS A 88 -8.92 12.76 -6.99
N GLN A 89 -9.73 11.71 -6.84
CA GLN A 89 -11.20 11.86 -6.77
C GLN A 89 -11.69 12.60 -5.51
N HIS A 90 -10.81 12.82 -4.52
CA HIS A 90 -11.09 13.58 -3.30
C HIS A 90 -10.68 15.06 -3.42
N PHE A 91 -10.49 15.53 -4.66
CA PHE A 91 -10.10 16.89 -4.98
C PHE A 91 -11.28 17.84 -4.74
N GLU A 92 -11.13 18.75 -3.79
CA GLU A 92 -12.03 19.89 -3.63
C GLU A 92 -11.25 21.20 -3.80
N LEU A 93 -11.85 22.15 -4.52
CA LEU A 93 -11.32 23.51 -4.64
C LEU A 93 -11.62 24.24 -3.33
N GLY A 94 -10.58 24.56 -2.58
CA GLY A 94 -10.71 25.37 -1.37
C GLY A 94 -11.15 26.81 -1.69
N PRO A 95 -11.58 27.58 -0.68
CA PRO A 95 -12.06 28.96 -0.83
C PRO A 95 -11.07 29.92 -1.52
N ASP A 96 -9.77 29.59 -1.44
CA ASP A 96 -8.67 30.38 -2.00
C ASP A 96 -8.27 29.94 -3.43
N GLY A 97 -9.03 29.01 -4.04
CA GLY A 97 -8.70 28.43 -5.35
C GLY A 97 -7.52 27.45 -5.31
N LYS A 98 -7.06 27.06 -4.12
CA LYS A 98 -6.04 26.01 -3.94
C LYS A 98 -6.70 24.64 -3.93
N ALA A 99 -6.08 23.70 -4.65
CA ALA A 99 -6.42 22.29 -4.58
C ALA A 99 -6.11 21.74 -3.19
N ILE A 100 -7.13 21.19 -2.51
CA ILE A 100 -6.97 20.55 -1.20
C ILE A 100 -7.40 19.09 -1.34
N CYS A 101 -6.54 18.16 -0.93
CA CYS A 101 -6.87 16.74 -0.79
C CYS A 101 -6.97 16.43 0.71
N HIS A 102 -8.17 16.23 1.23
CA HIS A 102 -8.40 15.94 2.66
C HIS A 102 -7.87 14.57 3.15
N ARG A 103 -7.15 13.83 2.30
CA ARG A 103 -6.60 12.50 2.62
C ARG A 103 -5.07 12.43 2.54
N HIS A 104 -4.41 13.43 1.96
CA HIS A 104 -2.95 13.52 1.89
C HIS A 104 -2.52 14.74 2.72
N ASP A 105 -2.28 14.54 4.02
CA ASP A 105 -1.54 15.48 4.88
C ASP A 105 -0.09 15.03 5.02
#